data_AF-A0A7C3FB61-F1
#
_entry.id   AF-A0A7C3FB61-F1
#
_cell.length_a   1.000
_cell.length_b   1.000
_cell.length_c   1.000
_cell.angle_alpha   90.00
_cell.angle_beta   90.00
_cell.angle_gamma   90.00
#
_symmetry.space_group_name_H-M   'P 1'
#
loop_
_entity.id
_entity.type
_entity.pdbx_description
1 polymer ?
#
loop_
_entity_poly.entity_id
_entity_poly.type
_entity_poly.pdbx_seq_one_letter_code
_entity_poly.pdbx_strand_id
1 'polypeptide(L)'
;MKSHKRPRLLFWLGLGIVGFTLSYLIRLVLSFVPPDLPLSVPPWYLPLTGAIWCAAGSATAYGLFRGLSWAPGLTRWGSVVYVAWYWLDRIFLAVSDYLRLTWPMALVISLLAIVCIFWVFSRPAVRGHFGEKHS
;
A
#
# COMPACT_ATOMS: atom_id res chain seq x y z
N MET A 1 29.23 9.01 -15.88
CA MET A 1 28.06 8.52 -15.11
C MET A 1 26.83 9.35 -15.47
N LYS A 2 25.93 8.84 -16.31
CA LYS A 2 24.65 9.53 -16.59
C LYS A 2 23.80 9.46 -15.32
N SER A 3 23.67 10.57 -14.61
CA SER A 3 22.74 10.71 -13.49
C SER A 3 21.33 10.52 -14.03
N HIS A 4 20.80 9.30 -13.92
CA HIS A 4 19.39 9.01 -14.12
C HIS A 4 18.63 9.77 -13.03
N LYS A 5 18.25 11.02 -13.31
CA LYS A 5 17.35 11.78 -12.45
C LYS A 5 16.13 10.89 -12.19
N ARG A 6 16.00 10.44 -10.94
CA ARG A 6 14.86 9.63 -10.52
C ARG A 6 13.59 10.42 -10.85
N PRO A 7 12.63 9.84 -11.58
CA PRO A 7 11.36 10.49 -11.86
C PRO A 7 10.76 10.99 -10.55
N ARG A 8 10.46 12.29 -10.45
CA ARG A 8 9.87 12.88 -9.22
C ARG A 8 8.63 12.11 -8.75
N LEU A 9 7.85 11.55 -9.68
CA LEU A 9 6.71 10.68 -9.38
C LEU A 9 7.08 9.44 -8.57
N LEU A 10 8.20 8.77 -8.87
CA LEU A 10 8.63 7.59 -8.11
C LEU A 10 9.05 7.93 -6.69
N PHE A 11 9.62 9.12 -6.49
CA PHE A 11 9.95 9.58 -5.15
C PHE A 11 8.67 9.81 -4.31
N TRP A 12 7.67 10.49 -4.87
CA TRP A 12 6.38 10.70 -4.19
C TRP A 12 5.64 9.38 -3.93
N LEU A 13 5.66 8.45 -4.89
CA LEU A 13 5.03 7.15 -4.73
C LEU A 13 5.74 6.29 -3.69
N GLY A 14 7.08 6.28 -3.69
CA GLY A 14 7.89 5.63 -2.66
C GLY A 14 7.64 6.23 -1.27
N LEU A 15 7.55 7.56 -1.16
CA LEU A 15 7.22 8.25 0.09
C LEU A 15 5.82 7.86 0.60
N GLY A 16 4.83 7.77 -0.29
CA GLY A 16 3.50 7.29 0.06
C GLY A 16 3.51 5.86 0.62
N ILE A 17 4.29 4.96 0.01
CA ILE A 17 4.43 3.57 0.48
C ILE A 17 5.18 3.49 1.81
N VAL A 18 6.14 4.37 2.06
CA VAL A 18 6.78 4.47 3.39
C VAL A 18 5.78 4.92 4.44
N GLY A 19 4.97 5.95 4.17
CA GLY A 19 3.90 6.38 5.07
C GLY A 19 2.90 5.26 5.36
N PHE A 20 2.50 4.52 4.33
CA PHE A 20 1.69 3.31 4.46
C PHE A 20 2.36 2.24 5.34
N THR A 21 3.65 1.98 5.14
CA THR A 21 4.39 1.00 5.94
C THR A 21 4.43 1.41 7.41
N LEU A 22 4.64 2.70 7.68
CA LEU A 22 4.67 3.25 9.03
C LEU A 22 3.32 3.12 9.73
N SER A 23 2.19 3.34 9.03
CA SER A 23 0.87 3.16 9.65
C SER A 23 0.60 1.70 10.03
N TYR A 24 1.02 0.74 9.21
CA TYR A 24 0.92 -0.69 9.55
C TYR A 24 1.92 -1.13 10.61
N LEU A 25 3.09 -0.50 10.68
CA LEU A 25 4.04 -0.70 11.77
C LEU A 25 3.46 -0.19 13.10
N ILE A 26 2.85 1.00 13.11
CA ILE A 26 2.16 1.52 14.30
C ILE A 26 1.03 0.56 14.72
N ARG A 27 0.22 0.08 13.76
CA ARG A 27 -0.83 -0.93 14.02
C ARG A 27 -0.26 -2.21 14.65
N LEU A 28 0.87 -2.69 14.15
CA LEU A 28 1.58 -3.85 14.70
C LEU A 28 2.05 -3.59 16.14
N VAL A 29 2.72 -2.48 16.39
CA VAL A 29 3.21 -2.12 17.73
C VAL A 29 2.04 -1.97 18.72
N LEU A 30 0.98 -1.26 18.32
CA LEU A 30 -0.20 -1.09 19.15
C LEU A 30 -0.96 -2.39 19.41
N SER A 31 -0.85 -3.39 18.53
CA SER A 31 -1.50 -4.68 18.76
C SER A 31 -0.92 -5.47 19.95
N PHE A 32 0.31 -5.16 20.36
CA PHE A 32 0.95 -5.73 21.56
C PHE A 32 0.67 -4.91 22.82
N VAL A 33 0.10 -3.71 22.69
CA VAL A 33 -0.34 -2.90 23.82
C VAL A 33 -1.72 -3.42 24.23
N PRO A 34 -1.90 -3.96 25.45
CA PRO A 34 -3.19 -4.48 25.88
C PRO A 34 -4.24 -3.37 25.84
N PRO A 35 -5.31 -3.50 25.04
CA PRO A 35 -6.37 -2.51 25.03
C PRO A 35 -7.32 -2.77 26.19
N ASP A 36 -7.65 -1.72 26.94
CA ASP A 36 -8.76 -1.75 27.90
C ASP A 36 -10.13 -1.80 27.20
N LEU A 37 -10.16 -1.79 25.86
CA LEU A 37 -11.37 -1.83 25.04
C LEU A 37 -11.64 -3.23 24.47
N PRO A 38 -12.91 -3.68 24.48
CA PRO A 38 -13.29 -4.93 23.83
C PRO A 38 -13.02 -4.84 22.32
N LEU A 39 -12.06 -5.63 21.84
CA LEU A 39 -11.76 -5.75 20.41
C LEU A 39 -12.89 -6.52 19.72
N SER A 40 -13.44 -5.96 18.64
CA SER A 40 -14.41 -6.67 17.77
C SER A 40 -13.76 -7.75 16.89
N VAL A 41 -12.44 -7.93 16.98
CA VAL A 41 -11.65 -8.84 16.13
C VAL A 41 -10.81 -9.79 16.96
N PRO A 42 -10.47 -10.99 16.42
CA PRO A 42 -9.56 -11.90 17.09
C PRO A 42 -8.20 -11.25 17.43
N PRO A 43 -7.60 -11.53 18.60
CA PRO A 43 -6.35 -10.88 19.04
C PRO A 43 -5.17 -11.06 18.07
N TRP A 44 -5.13 -12.18 17.33
CA TRP A 44 -4.07 -12.48 16.37
C TRP A 44 -4.23 -11.71 15.04
N TYR A 45 -5.41 -11.15 14.75
CA TYR A 45 -5.71 -10.54 13.46
C TYR A 45 -4.90 -9.26 13.22
N LEU A 46 -4.83 -8.41 14.24
CA LEU A 46 -4.09 -7.13 14.19
C LEU A 46 -2.57 -7.31 14.02
N PRO A 47 -1.87 -8.16 14.81
CA PRO A 47 -0.44 -8.36 14.61
C PRO A 47 -0.15 -9.05 13.29
N LEU A 48 -0.96 -10.02 12.86
CA LEU A 48 -0.74 -10.72 11.60
C LEU A 48 -0.86 -9.78 10.39
N THR A 49 -1.94 -9.00 10.33
CA THR A 49 -2.18 -8.06 9.22
C THR A 49 -1.18 -6.90 9.25
N GLY A 50 -0.84 -6.39 10.44
CA GLY A 50 0.23 -5.43 10.66
C GLY A 50 1.56 -5.91 10.09
N ALA A 51 1.97 -7.15 10.44
CA ALA A 51 3.20 -7.75 9.97
C ALA A 51 3.22 -7.96 8.45
N ILE A 52 2.16 -8.53 7.87
CA ILE A 52 2.06 -8.81 6.44
C ILE A 52 2.18 -7.51 5.63
N TRP A 53 1.39 -6.49 5.97
CA TRP A 53 1.39 -5.23 5.22
C TRP A 53 2.62 -4.38 5.46
N CYS A 54 3.21 -4.43 6.66
CA CYS A 54 4.49 -3.81 6.94
C CYS A 54 5.63 -4.44 6.12
N ALA A 55 5.67 -5.77 6.04
CA ALA A 55 6.67 -6.49 5.25
C ALA A 55 6.50 -6.22 3.76
N ALA A 56 5.26 -6.27 3.25
CA ALA A 56 4.94 -5.98 1.85
C ALA A 56 5.28 -4.53 1.48
N GLY A 57 4.91 -3.56 2.33
CA GLY A 57 5.23 -2.15 2.13
C GLY A 57 6.73 -1.88 2.15
N SER A 58 7.47 -2.47 3.10
CA SER A 58 8.93 -2.35 3.19
C SER A 58 9.62 -2.93 1.95
N ALA A 59 9.22 -4.14 1.51
CA ALA A 59 9.75 -4.76 0.31
C ALA A 59 9.47 -3.89 -0.93
N THR A 60 8.25 -3.36 -1.05
CA THR A 60 7.86 -2.50 -2.17
C THR A 60 8.68 -1.19 -2.18
N ALA A 61 8.79 -0.51 -1.05
CA ALA A 61 9.59 0.71 -0.92
C ALA A 61 11.06 0.45 -1.27
N TYR A 62 11.64 -0.62 -0.73
CA TYR A 62 13.01 -1.04 -1.04
C TYR A 62 13.20 -1.29 -2.54
N GLY A 63 12.29 -2.05 -3.16
CA GLY A 63 12.34 -2.35 -4.59
C GLY A 63 12.25 -1.09 -5.46
N LEU A 64 11.39 -0.14 -5.09
CA LEU A 64 11.25 1.13 -5.81
C LEU A 64 12.48 2.02 -5.67
N PHE A 65 13.07 2.12 -4.47
CA PHE A 65 14.27 2.94 -4.25
C PHE A 65 15.53 2.37 -4.88
N ARG A 66 15.57 1.03 -5.05
CA ARG A 66 16.66 0.30 -5.71
C ARG A 66 16.47 0.15 -7.22
N GLY A 67 15.29 0.49 -7.76
CA GLY A 67 15.01 0.36 -9.18
C GLY A 67 14.88 -1.10 -9.64
N LEU A 68 14.43 -2.00 -8.77
CA LEU A 68 14.35 -3.44 -9.07
C LEU A 68 13.20 -3.77 -10.02
N SER A 69 13.44 -4.64 -11.00
CA SER A 69 12.48 -4.97 -12.08
C SER A 69 11.18 -5.61 -11.58
N TRP A 70 11.18 -6.24 -10.40
CA TRP A 70 9.97 -6.80 -9.78
C TRP A 70 9.12 -5.75 -9.04
N ALA A 71 9.68 -4.58 -8.70
CA ALA A 71 9.01 -3.58 -7.89
C ALA A 71 7.73 -3.00 -8.53
N PRO A 72 7.67 -2.71 -9.84
CA PRO A 72 6.43 -2.31 -10.51
C PRO A 72 5.35 -3.37 -10.42
N GLY A 73 5.70 -4.64 -10.62
CA GLY A 73 4.77 -5.78 -10.52
C GLY A 73 4.20 -5.91 -9.12
N LEU A 74 5.06 -5.90 -8.10
CA LEU A 74 4.65 -5.96 -6.70
C LEU A 74 3.78 -4.75 -6.31
N THR A 75 4.10 -3.55 -6.79
CA THR A 75 3.30 -2.36 -6.47
C THR A 75 1.92 -2.41 -7.11
N ARG A 76 1.83 -2.78 -8.40
CA ARG A 76 0.56 -2.90 -9.13
C ARG A 76 -0.34 -3.96 -8.48
N TRP A 77 0.13 -5.20 -8.40
CA TRP A 77 -0.67 -6.30 -7.84
C TRP A 77 -0.89 -6.16 -6.34
N GLY A 78 0.13 -5.73 -5.59
CA GLY A 78 0.03 -5.48 -4.17
C GLY A 78 -1.02 -4.41 -3.83
N SER A 79 -1.13 -3.35 -4.65
CA SER A 79 -2.17 -2.34 -4.46
C SER A 79 -3.59 -2.89 -4.67
N VAL A 80 -3.77 -3.77 -5.65
CA VAL A 80 -5.07 -4.42 -5.92
C VAL A 80 -5.45 -5.36 -4.77
N VAL A 81 -4.52 -6.21 -4.34
CA VAL A 81 -4.73 -7.13 -3.20
C VAL A 81 -5.02 -6.33 -1.93
N TYR A 82 -4.30 -5.22 -1.71
CA TYR A 82 -4.53 -4.34 -0.57
C TYR A 82 -5.93 -3.74 -0.58
N VAL A 83 -6.35 -3.17 -1.71
CA VAL A 83 -7.70 -2.59 -1.83
C VAL A 83 -8.76 -3.66 -1.63
N ALA A 84 -8.61 -4.85 -2.23
CA ALA A 84 -9.54 -5.95 -2.02
C ALA A 84 -9.63 -6.35 -0.53
N TRP A 85 -8.49 -6.53 0.13
CA TRP A 85 -8.45 -6.83 1.56
C TRP A 85 -9.05 -5.72 2.42
N TYR A 86 -8.77 -4.45 2.12
CA TYR A 86 -9.33 -3.29 2.82
C TYR A 86 -10.86 -3.26 2.73
N TRP A 87 -11.43 -3.59 1.57
CA TRP A 87 -12.87 -3.68 1.39
C TRP A 87 -13.48 -4.87 2.12
N LEU A 88 -12.81 -6.03 2.15
CA LEU A 88 -13.25 -7.17 2.96
C LEU A 88 -13.23 -6.81 4.45
N ASP A 89 -12.13 -6.26 4.96
CA ASP A 89 -11.99 -5.80 6.34
C ASP A 89 -13.11 -4.81 6.69
N ARG A 90 -13.39 -3.85 5.82
CA ARG A 90 -14.48 -2.90 6.00
C ARG A 90 -15.87 -3.54 5.98
N ILE A 91 -16.15 -4.48 5.09
CA ILE A 91 -17.49 -5.11 5.01
C ILE A 91 -17.74 -6.02 6.23
N PHE A 92 -16.73 -6.77 6.67
CA PHE A 92 -16.87 -7.74 7.75
C PHE A 92 -16.74 -7.11 9.15
N LEU A 93 -15.94 -6.05 9.31
CA LEU A 93 -15.57 -5.51 10.61
C LEU A 93 -16.07 -4.09 10.87
N ALA A 94 -16.65 -3.38 9.88
CA ALA A 94 -17.22 -2.06 10.11
C ALA A 94 -18.56 -2.14 10.85
N VAL A 95 -18.49 -2.00 12.18
CA VAL A 95 -19.67 -1.87 13.05
C VAL A 95 -20.12 -0.40 13.19
N SER A 96 -19.34 0.58 12.71
CA SER A 96 -19.64 2.01 12.93
C SER A 96 -20.48 2.65 11.80
N ASP A 97 -21.51 3.40 12.18
CA ASP A 97 -22.36 4.16 11.25
C ASP A 97 -21.58 5.23 10.46
N TYR A 98 -20.48 5.73 11.03
CA TYR A 98 -19.58 6.66 10.35
C TYR A 98 -18.88 6.03 9.14
N LEU A 99 -18.53 4.74 9.23
CA LEU A 99 -17.96 3.98 8.11
C LEU A 99 -19.01 3.72 7.01
N ARG A 100 -20.30 3.66 7.36
CA ARG A 100 -21.40 3.54 6.40
C ARG A 100 -21.73 4.85 5.68
N LEU A 101 -21.43 6.02 6.27
CA LEU A 101 -21.69 7.30 5.60
C LEU A 101 -20.60 7.63 4.57
N THR A 102 -19.36 7.22 4.82
CA THR A 102 -18.18 7.60 4.03
C THR A 102 -17.76 6.57 2.96
N TRP A 103 -18.53 5.50 2.78
CA TRP A 103 -18.17 4.40 1.86
C TRP A 103 -18.02 4.81 0.39
N PRO A 104 -18.83 5.71 -0.21
CA PRO A 104 -18.72 6.02 -1.62
C PRO A 104 -17.43 6.79 -1.91
N MET A 105 -17.10 7.75 -1.03
CA MET A 105 -15.88 8.54 -1.13
C MET A 105 -14.62 7.66 -1.01
N ALA A 106 -14.62 6.71 -0.08
CA ALA A 106 -13.51 5.79 0.05
C ALA A 106 -13.35 4.85 -1.16
N LEU A 107 -14.46 4.48 -1.82
CA LEU A 107 -14.42 3.67 -3.04
C LEU A 107 -13.80 4.46 -4.19
N VAL A 108 -14.23 5.70 -4.38
CA VAL A 108 -13.64 6.61 -5.37
C VAL A 108 -12.15 6.80 -5.12
N ILE A 109 -11.75 7.07 -3.86
CA ILE A 109 -10.33 7.22 -3.50
C ILE A 109 -9.54 5.94 -3.79
N SER A 110 -10.09 4.76 -3.47
CA SER A 110 -9.44 3.46 -3.73
C SER A 110 -9.22 3.22 -5.22
N LEU A 111 -10.24 3.48 -6.05
CA LEU A 111 -10.15 3.35 -7.50
C LEU A 111 -9.16 4.34 -8.09
N LEU A 112 -9.22 5.61 -7.67
CA LEU A 112 -8.28 6.63 -8.11
C LEU A 112 -6.84 6.26 -7.74
N ALA A 113 -6.60 5.69 -6.56
CA ALA A 113 -5.28 5.23 -6.16
C ALA A 113 -4.74 4.13 -7.09
N ILE A 114 -5.56 3.11 -7.41
CA ILE A 114 -5.18 2.05 -8.34
C ILE A 114 -4.87 2.65 -9.72
N VAL A 115 -5.79 3.46 -10.27
CA VAL A 115 -5.59 4.08 -11.60
C VAL A 115 -4.32 4.92 -11.62
N CYS A 116 -4.07 5.73 -10.59
CA CYS A 116 -2.85 6.51 -10.45
C CYS A 116 -1.60 5.64 -10.42
N ILE A 117 -1.60 4.52 -9.68
CA ILE A 117 -0.47 3.58 -9.63
C ILE A 117 -0.19 3.02 -11.03
N PHE A 118 -1.20 2.48 -11.70
CA PHE A 118 -1.04 1.95 -13.06
C PHE A 118 -0.57 3.03 -14.05
N TRP A 119 -1.06 4.25 -13.92
CA TRP A 119 -0.67 5.38 -14.75
C TRP A 119 0.76 5.88 -14.47
N VAL A 120 1.22 5.88 -13.22
CA VAL A 120 2.62 6.21 -12.89
C VAL A 120 3.57 5.21 -13.56
N PHE A 121 3.26 3.91 -13.46
CA PHE A 121 4.10 2.87 -14.06
C PHE A 121 3.92 2.69 -15.56
N SER A 122 2.90 3.29 -16.20
CA SER A 122 2.79 3.29 -17.67
C SER A 122 3.68 4.36 -18.33
N ARG A 123 4.19 5.33 -17.55
CA ARG A 123 5.05 6.39 -18.09
C ARG A 123 6.40 5.86 -18.59
N PRO A 124 6.85 6.24 -19.80
CA PRO A 124 8.12 5.77 -20.39
C PRO A 124 9.34 6.04 -19.51
N ALA A 125 9.37 7.19 -18.83
CA ALA A 125 10.44 7.59 -17.92
C ALA A 125 10.57 6.65 -16.70
N VAL A 126 9.47 6.02 -16.27
CA VAL A 126 9.44 5.07 -15.17
C VAL A 126 9.82 3.68 -15.67
N ARG A 127 9.27 3.24 -16.81
CA ARG A 127 9.60 1.94 -17.42
C ARG A 127 11.09 1.80 -17.75
N GLY A 128 11.70 2.89 -18.24
CA GLY A 128 13.14 2.96 -18.49
C GLY A 128 14.02 2.87 -17.24
N HIS A 129 13.50 3.20 -16.06
CA HIS A 129 14.23 3.06 -14.78
C HIS A 129 14.29 1.61 -14.29
N PHE A 130 13.22 0.85 -14.54
CA PHE A 130 13.10 -0.55 -14.10
C PHE A 130 13.54 -1.57 -15.15
N GLY A 131 13.95 -1.11 -16.35
CA GLY A 131 14.39 -1.99 -17.43
C GLY A 131 13.27 -2.84 -18.03
N GLU A 132 12.00 -2.43 -17.92
CA GLU A 132 10.89 -3.03 -18.66
C GLU A 132 11.11 -2.77 -20.17
N LYS A 133 11.87 -3.64 -20.84
CA LYS A 133 12.03 -3.62 -22.30
C LYS A 133 10.68 -3.94 -22.94
N HIS A 134 10.29 -3.17 -23.96
CA HIS A 134 9.15 -3.47 -24.82
C HIS A 134 9.31 -4.90 -25.34
N SER A 135 8.42 -5.79 -24.93
CA SER A 135 8.09 -6.98 -25.68
C SER A 135 6.88 -6.70 -26.54
#